data_AF-A0A3D4BAH9-F1
#
_entry.id   AF-A0A3D4BAH9-F1
#
_cell.length_a   1.000
_cell.length_b   1.000
_cell.length_c   1.000
_cell.angle_alpha   90.00
_cell.angle_beta   90.00
_cell.angle_gamma   90.00
#
_symmetry.space_group_name_H-M   'P 1'
#
loop_
_entity.id
_entity.type
_entity.pdbx_description
1 polymer ?
#
loop_
_entity_poly.entity_id
_entity_poly.type
_entity_poly.pdbx_seq_one_letter_code
_entity_poly.pdbx_strand_id
1 'polypeptide(L)'
;IKVDREERPDLDEVYMTATQLMTQGGGWPNSVFLTPDLEPFYAGTYFPPEDLPGRPGFPRILDAMNTAWQDRRDYVTAHAGKVAQAIQALQRDLFVPVDSIAVDGKIIDISLERLNTRYDAQNGGFGGAPKFPPAMRL
;
A
#
# COMPACT_ATOMS: atom_id res chain seq x y z
N ILE A 1 -4.08 17.41 -9.14
CA ILE A 1 -3.65 16.68 -10.35
C ILE A 1 -4.56 15.46 -10.48
N LYS A 2 -5.08 15.16 -11.68
CA LYS A 2 -5.76 13.88 -11.96
C LYS A 2 -4.84 13.03 -12.81
N VAL A 3 -4.78 11.74 -12.50
CA VAL A 3 -3.91 10.77 -13.16
C VAL A 3 -4.78 9.58 -13.54
N ASP A 4 -4.65 9.12 -14.77
CA ASP A 4 -5.24 7.85 -15.20
C ASP A 4 -4.25 6.72 -14.89
N ARG A 5 -4.71 5.72 -14.12
CA ARG A 5 -3.88 4.58 -13.72
C ARG A 5 -3.54 3.65 -14.89
N GLU A 6 -4.37 3.61 -15.94
CA GLU A 6 -4.12 2.76 -17.11
C GLU A 6 -3.02 3.38 -17.98
N GLU A 7 -2.95 4.71 -18.02
CA GLU A 7 -1.89 5.44 -18.72
C GLU A 7 -0.60 5.58 -17.88
N ARG A 8 -0.72 5.66 -16.56
CA ARG A 8 0.41 5.83 -15.61
C ARG A 8 0.37 4.80 -14.47
N PRO A 9 0.50 3.50 -14.78
CA PRO A 9 0.53 2.44 -13.77
C PRO A 9 1.76 2.57 -12.83
N ASP A 10 2.85 3.16 -13.34
CA ASP A 10 4.06 3.47 -12.57
C ASP A 10 3.77 4.43 -11.41
N LEU A 11 2.96 5.47 -11.64
CA LEU A 11 2.58 6.41 -10.59
C LEU A 11 1.55 5.79 -9.64
N ASP A 12 0.61 5.01 -10.16
CA ASP A 12 -0.39 4.33 -9.35
C ASP A 12 0.27 3.39 -8.33
N GLU A 13 1.27 2.59 -8.74
CA GLU A 13 1.99 1.68 -7.84
C GLU A 13 2.70 2.42 -6.70
N VAL A 14 3.46 3.48 -7.02
CA VAL A 14 4.20 4.28 -6.03
C VAL A 14 3.23 4.90 -5.02
N TYR A 15 2.18 5.54 -5.49
CA TYR A 15 1.26 6.26 -4.60
C TYR A 15 0.23 5.35 -3.92
N MET A 16 -0.07 4.17 -4.48
CA MET A 16 -0.84 3.14 -3.77
C MET A 16 -0.05 2.59 -2.59
N THR A 17 1.26 2.37 -2.77
CA THR A 17 2.16 1.95 -1.68
C THR A 17 2.15 2.98 -0.55
N ALA A 18 2.19 4.28 -0.87
CA ALA A 18 2.06 5.35 0.13
C ALA A 18 0.75 5.24 0.93
N THR A 19 -0.38 5.05 0.24
CA THR A 19 -1.71 4.87 0.87
C THR A 19 -1.75 3.65 1.78
N GLN A 20 -1.19 2.53 1.35
CA GLN A 20 -1.11 1.31 2.15
C GLN A 20 -0.26 1.49 3.42
N LEU A 21 0.88 2.16 3.32
CA LEU A 21 1.73 2.47 4.47
C LEU A 21 1.03 3.37 5.49
N MET A 22 0.30 4.39 5.03
CA MET A 22 -0.35 5.36 5.89
C MET A 22 -1.66 4.86 6.51
N THR A 23 -2.42 4.06 5.77
CA THR A 23 -3.81 3.70 6.15
C THR A 23 -4.00 2.24 6.51
N GLN A 24 -2.98 1.39 6.27
CA GLN A 24 -3.09 -0.08 6.34
C GLN A 24 -4.18 -0.66 5.43
N GLY A 25 -4.61 0.12 4.44
CA GLY A 25 -5.60 -0.24 3.42
C GLY A 25 -5.26 0.42 2.09
N GLY A 26 -6.01 0.10 1.04
CA GLY A 26 -5.76 0.65 -0.28
C GLY A 26 -6.98 0.48 -1.18
N GLY A 27 -6.98 1.21 -2.28
CA GLY A 27 -8.04 1.14 -3.26
C GLY A 27 -8.23 2.45 -4.01
N TRP A 28 -9.19 2.44 -4.93
CA TRP A 28 -9.53 3.60 -5.76
C TRP A 28 -10.90 4.16 -5.36
N PRO A 29 -11.12 5.48 -5.46
CA PRO A 29 -10.15 6.49 -5.91
C PRO A 29 -8.99 6.64 -4.91
N ASN A 30 -7.76 6.75 -5.40
CA ASN A 30 -6.57 6.96 -4.58
C ASN A 30 -6.26 8.46 -4.53
N SER A 31 -6.38 9.06 -3.35
CA SER A 31 -6.21 10.50 -3.13
C SER A 31 -4.98 10.74 -2.26
N VAL A 32 -3.96 11.37 -2.83
CA VAL A 32 -2.66 11.57 -2.17
C VAL A 32 -2.27 13.05 -2.18
N PHE A 33 -1.79 13.54 -1.04
CA PHE A 33 -1.25 14.88 -0.85
C PHE A 33 0.28 14.81 -0.79
N LEU A 34 0.92 15.61 -1.64
CA LEU A 34 2.36 15.57 -1.88
C LEU A 34 3.00 16.91 -1.53
N THR A 35 4.25 16.87 -1.07
CA THR A 35 5.12 18.05 -1.05
C THR A 35 5.47 18.49 -2.48
N PRO A 36 6.02 19.70 -2.68
CA PRO A 36 6.52 20.13 -4.00
C PRO A 36 7.58 19.20 -4.60
N ASP A 37 8.30 18.46 -3.75
CA ASP A 37 9.31 17.47 -4.13
C ASP A 37 8.69 16.08 -4.45
N LEU A 38 7.35 16.02 -4.56
CA LEU A 38 6.57 14.83 -4.89
C LEU A 38 6.55 13.74 -3.79
N GLU A 39 6.93 14.09 -2.57
CA GLU A 39 6.92 13.16 -1.44
C GLU A 39 5.54 13.10 -0.77
N PRO A 40 4.94 11.92 -0.58
CA PRO A 40 3.62 11.80 0.02
C PRO A 40 3.65 12.02 1.54
N PHE A 41 2.74 12.86 2.03
CA PHE A 41 2.61 13.13 3.47
C PHE A 41 1.21 12.86 4.03
N TYR A 42 0.21 12.69 3.17
CA TYR A 42 -1.12 12.23 3.56
C TYR A 42 -1.78 11.50 2.39
N ALA A 43 -2.54 10.47 2.70
CA ALA A 43 -3.21 9.67 1.69
C ALA A 43 -4.49 9.03 2.23
N GLY A 44 -5.41 8.76 1.33
CA GLY A 44 -6.63 8.02 1.62
C GLY A 44 -7.35 7.63 0.35
N THR A 45 -8.42 6.86 0.50
CA THR A 45 -9.22 6.43 -0.64
C THR A 45 -10.31 7.48 -0.95
N TYR A 46 -11.56 7.12 -0.70
CA TYR A 46 -12.70 8.01 -0.89
C TYR A 46 -12.89 8.93 0.31
N PHE A 47 -12.92 10.24 0.03
CA PHE A 47 -13.34 11.26 0.99
C PHE A 47 -14.75 11.75 0.62
N PRO A 48 -15.74 11.65 1.52
CA PRO A 48 -17.09 12.11 1.25
C PRO A 48 -17.13 13.64 1.07
N PRO A 49 -18.11 14.20 0.35
CA PRO A 49 -18.23 15.66 0.19
C PRO A 49 -18.55 16.38 1.50
N GLU A 50 -19.20 15.69 2.45
CA GLU A 50 -19.59 16.18 3.77
C GLU A 50 -19.06 15.23 4.85
N ASP A 51 -19.01 15.71 6.10
CA ASP A 51 -18.62 14.89 7.24
C ASP A 51 -19.65 13.78 7.52
N LEU A 52 -19.14 12.56 7.69
CA LEU A 52 -19.92 11.41 8.13
C LEU A 52 -19.40 10.93 9.50
N PRO A 53 -20.20 10.17 10.27
CA PRO A 53 -19.73 9.58 11.52
C PRO A 53 -18.45 8.78 11.32
N GLY A 54 -17.36 9.23 11.97
CA GLY A 54 -16.04 8.59 11.87
C GLY A 54 -15.31 8.81 10.53
N ARG A 55 -15.83 9.62 9.61
CA ARG A 55 -15.19 9.92 8.31
C ARG A 55 -15.29 11.41 8.00
N PRO A 56 -14.18 12.17 8.10
CA PRO A 56 -14.19 13.57 7.74
C PRO A 56 -14.48 13.76 6.25
N GLY A 57 -15.22 14.82 5.92
CA GLY A 57 -15.48 15.25 4.56
C GLY A 57 -14.23 15.84 3.92
N PHE A 58 -14.19 15.85 2.60
CA PHE A 58 -13.07 16.37 1.83
C PHE A 58 -12.74 17.84 2.16
N PRO A 59 -13.70 18.76 2.35
CA PRO A 59 -13.39 20.13 2.77
C PRO A 59 -12.62 20.19 4.09
N ARG A 60 -13.03 19.41 5.09
CA ARG A 60 -12.33 19.34 6.38
C ARG A 60 -10.91 18.78 6.26
N ILE A 61 -10.72 17.78 5.38
CA ILE A 61 -9.38 17.27 5.07
C ILE A 61 -8.53 18.38 4.43
N LEU A 62 -9.06 19.13 3.46
CA LEU A 62 -8.33 20.23 2.81
C LEU A 62 -7.92 21.31 3.81
N ASP A 63 -8.81 21.72 4.71
CA ASP A 63 -8.50 22.71 5.76
C ASP A 63 -7.39 22.20 6.70
N ALA A 64 -7.45 20.92 7.09
CA ALA A 64 -6.44 20.30 7.93
C ALA A 64 -5.08 20.22 7.22
N MET A 65 -5.06 19.85 5.93
CA MET A 65 -3.82 19.79 5.14
C MET A 65 -3.22 21.18 4.94
N ASN A 66 -4.03 22.19 4.66
CA ASN A 66 -3.57 23.57 4.52
C ASN A 66 -2.99 24.10 5.84
N THR A 67 -3.69 23.89 6.95
CA THR A 67 -3.22 24.30 8.29
C THR A 67 -1.89 23.61 8.64
N ALA A 68 -1.80 22.29 8.42
CA ALA A 68 -0.56 21.55 8.67
C ALA A 68 0.61 22.09 7.82
N TRP A 69 0.36 22.44 6.56
CA TRP A 69 1.37 22.98 5.66
C TRP A 69 1.85 24.38 6.06
N GLN A 70 0.93 25.26 6.47
CA GLN A 70 1.28 26.64 6.87
C GLN A 70 1.97 26.67 8.23
N ASP A 71 1.40 25.97 9.22
CA ASP A 71 1.79 26.13 10.62
C ASP A 71 2.88 25.13 11.05
N ARG A 72 3.00 24.00 10.35
CA ARG A 72 3.87 22.88 10.74
C ARG A 72 4.64 22.29 9.56
N ARG A 73 5.08 23.15 8.64
CA ARG A 73 5.75 22.74 7.40
C ARG A 73 6.92 21.79 7.62
N ASP A 74 7.78 22.07 8.58
CA ASP A 74 8.96 21.25 8.89
C ASP A 74 8.57 19.82 9.33
N TYR A 75 7.47 19.70 10.07
CA TYR A 75 6.94 18.40 10.45
C TYR A 75 6.39 17.66 9.23
N VAL A 76 5.67 18.35 8.34
CA VAL A 76 5.12 17.77 7.12
C VAL A 76 6.23 17.26 6.21
N THR A 77 7.25 18.07 5.94
CA THR A 77 8.38 17.68 5.08
C THR A 77 9.20 16.54 5.70
N ALA A 78 9.47 16.58 7.01
CA ALA A 78 10.16 15.50 7.69
C ALA A 78 9.35 14.18 7.68
N HIS A 79 8.02 14.26 7.80
CA HIS A 79 7.14 13.10 7.68
C HIS A 79 7.13 12.56 6.24
N ALA A 80 7.00 13.43 5.24
CA ALA A 80 7.02 13.07 3.83
C ALA A 80 8.31 12.33 3.46
N GLY A 81 9.46 12.85 3.87
CA GLY A 81 10.76 12.22 3.62
C GLY A 81 10.87 10.83 4.25
N LYS A 82 10.31 10.60 5.44
CA LYS A 82 10.29 9.26 6.06
C LYS A 82 9.43 8.28 5.26
N VAL A 83 8.28 8.72 4.76
CA VAL A 83 7.41 7.88 3.93
C VAL A 83 8.09 7.58 2.60
N ALA A 84 8.69 8.58 1.94
CA ALA A 84 9.44 8.40 0.70
C ALA A 84 10.59 7.39 0.87
N GLN A 85 11.35 7.48 1.96
CA GLN A 85 12.40 6.51 2.29
C GLN A 85 11.84 5.09 2.49
N ALA A 86 10.69 4.95 3.15
CA ALA A 86 10.04 3.66 3.35
C ALA A 86 9.58 3.03 2.02
N ILE A 87 9.02 3.83 1.12
CA ILE A 87 8.63 3.38 -0.24
C ILE A 87 9.88 2.93 -1.01
N GLN A 88 10.95 3.72 -1.01
CA GLN A 88 12.20 3.37 -1.68
C GLN A 88 12.86 2.11 -1.11
N ALA A 89 12.75 1.87 0.20
CA ALA A 89 13.24 0.64 0.82
C ALA A 89 12.43 -0.58 0.34
N LEU A 90 11.10 -0.51 0.37
CA LEU A 90 10.24 -1.59 -0.10
C LEU A 90 10.45 -1.91 -1.58
N GLN A 91 10.60 -0.90 -2.42
CA GLN A 91 10.89 -1.11 -3.83
C GLN A 91 12.24 -1.81 -4.04
N ARG A 92 13.28 -1.47 -3.26
CA ARG A 92 14.57 -2.17 -3.34
C ARG A 92 14.45 -3.64 -2.91
N ASP A 93 13.68 -3.93 -1.87
CA ASP A 93 13.48 -5.30 -1.37
C ASP A 93 12.64 -6.17 -2.32
N LEU A 94 11.78 -5.56 -3.14
CA LEU A 94 11.06 -6.27 -4.22
C LEU A 94 11.97 -6.59 -5.42
N PHE A 95 13.03 -5.81 -5.63
CA PHE A 95 14.05 -6.03 -6.65
C PHE A 95 15.27 -6.77 -6.10
N VAL A 96 15.06 -7.92 -5.45
CA VAL A 96 16.14 -8.90 -5.25
C VAL A 96 16.36 -9.59 -6.61
N PRO A 97 17.56 -9.55 -7.21
CA PRO A 97 17.84 -10.30 -8.42
C PRO A 97 17.51 -11.77 -8.19
N VAL A 98 16.66 -12.35 -9.04
CA VAL A 98 16.21 -13.75 -8.95
C VAL A 98 17.40 -14.72 -8.85
N ASP A 99 18.55 -14.33 -9.41
CA ASP A 99 19.81 -15.09 -9.37
C ASP A 99 20.48 -15.17 -7.98
N SER A 100 20.01 -14.43 -6.97
CA SER A 100 20.61 -14.41 -5.63
C SER A 100 19.90 -15.33 -4.61
N ILE A 101 18.75 -15.89 -4.97
CA ILE A 101 18.06 -16.89 -4.13
C ILE A 101 18.27 -18.25 -4.78
N ALA A 102 19.32 -18.96 -4.34
CA ALA A 102 19.40 -20.39 -4.60
C ALA A 102 18.24 -21.07 -3.84
N VAL A 103 17.17 -21.37 -4.55
CA VAL A 103 16.07 -22.16 -3.99
C VAL A 103 16.58 -23.59 -3.84
N ASP A 104 16.98 -23.96 -2.63
CA ASP A 104 17.33 -25.34 -2.29
C ASP A 104 16.10 -26.23 -2.50
N GLY A 105 16.27 -27.38 -3.15
CA GLY A 105 15.22 -28.37 -3.34
C GLY A 105 14.53 -28.75 -2.02
N LYS A 106 15.25 -28.71 -0.89
CA LYS A 106 14.67 -28.93 0.44
C LYS A 106 13.62 -27.90 0.83
N ILE A 107 13.78 -26.65 0.42
CA ILE A 107 12.79 -25.59 0.70
C ILE A 107 11.52 -25.86 -0.11
N ILE A 108 11.66 -26.35 -1.35
CA ILE A 108 10.53 -26.75 -2.19
C ILE A 108 9.78 -27.91 -1.55
N ASP A 109 10.50 -28.96 -1.13
CA ASP A 109 9.91 -30.16 -0.52
C ASP A 109 9.12 -29.81 0.76
N ILE A 110 9.71 -29.00 1.66
CA ILE A 110 9.05 -28.54 2.88
C ILE A 110 7.82 -27.69 2.57
N SER A 111 7.89 -26.84 1.55
CA SER A 111 6.77 -25.98 1.15
C SER A 111 5.63 -26.81 0.56
N LEU A 112 5.94 -27.80 -0.28
CA LEU A 112 4.97 -28.73 -0.84
C LEU A 112 4.29 -29.57 0.24
N GLU A 113 5.03 -30.07 1.22
CA GLU A 113 4.46 -30.85 2.32
C GLU A 113 3.47 -30.01 3.17
N ARG A 114 3.84 -28.76 3.45
CA ARG A 114 2.96 -27.80 4.16
C ARG A 114 1.70 -27.46 3.38
N LEU A 115 1.81 -27.26 2.06
CA LEU A 115 0.67 -26.98 1.20
C LEU A 115 -0.26 -28.20 1.11
N ASN A 116 0.29 -29.40 0.93
CA ASN A 116 -0.49 -30.64 0.92
C ASN A 116 -1.28 -30.87 2.21
N THR A 117 -0.69 -30.53 3.36
CA THR A 117 -1.36 -30.66 4.66
C THR A 117 -2.53 -29.68 4.83
N ARG A 118 -2.52 -28.54 4.12
CA ARG A 118 -3.54 -27.50 4.20
C ARG A 118 -4.59 -27.57 3.09
N TYR A 119 -4.35 -28.38 2.07
CA TYR A 119 -5.25 -28.52 0.93
C TYR A 119 -6.54 -29.25 1.34
N ASP A 120 -7.68 -28.60 1.14
CA ASP A 120 -8.99 -29.23 1.30
C ASP A 120 -9.34 -30.00 0.02
N ALA A 121 -9.11 -31.31 0.04
CA ALA A 121 -9.40 -32.18 -1.10
C ALA A 121 -10.91 -32.35 -1.38
N GLN A 122 -11.78 -32.10 -0.40
CA GLN A 122 -13.22 -32.26 -0.55
C GLN A 122 -13.85 -31.01 -1.18
N ASN A 123 -13.44 -29.83 -0.73
CA ASN A 123 -14.09 -28.57 -1.12
C ASN A 123 -13.20 -27.62 -1.94
N GLY A 124 -11.95 -27.98 -2.18
CA GLY A 124 -10.95 -27.17 -2.88
C GLY A 124 -10.45 -25.95 -2.10
N GLY A 125 -9.20 -25.57 -2.34
CA GLY A 125 -8.56 -24.41 -1.71
C GLY A 125 -7.73 -24.78 -0.47
N PHE A 126 -7.30 -23.76 0.27
CA PHE A 126 -6.43 -23.93 1.44
C PHE A 126 -7.08 -23.28 2.67
N GLY A 127 -7.49 -24.10 3.65
CA GLY A 127 -8.08 -23.63 4.91
C GLY A 127 -9.53 -23.13 4.81
N GLY A 128 -9.92 -22.28 5.77
CA GLY A 128 -11.27 -21.71 5.89
C GLY A 128 -11.54 -20.53 4.95
N ALA A 129 -12.61 -19.77 5.20
CA ALA A 129 -12.92 -18.59 4.37
C ALA A 129 -11.89 -17.45 4.57
N PRO A 130 -11.43 -16.79 3.48
CA PRO A 130 -11.69 -17.09 2.08
C PRO A 130 -10.82 -18.26 1.57
N LYS A 131 -11.43 -19.20 0.84
CA LYS A 131 -10.76 -20.41 0.30
C LYS A 131 -9.60 -20.11 -0.66
N PHE A 132 -9.54 -18.89 -1.19
CA PHE A 132 -8.45 -18.36 -2.01
C PHE A 132 -7.74 -17.25 -1.23
N PRO A 133 -6.70 -17.57 -0.45
CA PRO A 133 -5.88 -16.56 0.18
C PRO A 133 -5.18 -15.72 -0.89
N PRO A 134 -4.98 -14.41 -0.67
CA PRO A 134 -4.06 -13.64 -1.51
C PRO A 134 -2.67 -14.29 -1.47
N ALA A 135 -1.93 -14.25 -2.58
CA ALA A 135 -0.66 -14.97 -2.76
C ALA A 135 0.36 -14.77 -1.62
N MET A 136 0.33 -13.60 -0.95
CA MET A 136 1.19 -13.30 0.21
C MET A 136 0.80 -14.01 1.52
N ARG A 137 -0.28 -14.80 1.55
CA ARG A 137 -0.77 -15.56 2.73
C ARG A 137 -0.65 -17.09 2.58
N LEU A 138 -0.18 -17.57 1.43
CA LEU A 138 0.16 -18.97 1.18
C LEU A 138 1.61 -19.22 1.61
#